data_AF-A0A7C7Q7P8-F1
#
_entry.id   AF-A0A7C7Q7P8-F1
#
_cell.length_a   1.000
_cell.length_b   1.000
_cell.length_c   1.000
_cell.angle_alpha   90.00
_cell.angle_beta   90.00
_cell.angle_gamma   90.00
#
_symmetry.space_group_name_H-M   'P 1'
#
loop_
_entity.id
_entity.type
_entity.pdbx_description
1 polymer ?
#
loop_
_entity_poly.entity_id
_entity_poly.type
_entity_poly.pdbx_seq_one_letter_code
_entity_poly.pdbx_strand_id
1 'polypeptide(L)'
;MAKKVLVFMLMVLLLSVVILCLVGRSRTNHRDEHQSTRLRMSIPKIKRVRVVAVEERVSRLTKGLKPVPREVVPNAEKAVRSHVANKTPAPKRSLRSNSGPKRLLPADFRLNSHMAEVGRKLIEENSPVPMVQASYGRIGFEAYLSKMRAMGGRLFLGNAKEQRILAEVILDWSSDGYPFLGLDEGGRDRLEGMALFRPREIYGEPLIKEILDYSRPLFKGSDLRCVILLPLEKEAAILGALKEYLSGGGYQISQLDMVWGSYFQRGSQFGLKVEKGRMGKTQEIISLDLILLMEGEG
;
A
#
# COMPACT_ATOMS: atom_id res chain seq x y z
N MET A 1 -20.66 -36.16 -66.93
CA MET A 1 -20.57 -35.60 -65.56
C MET A 1 -19.72 -34.34 -65.46
N ALA A 2 -18.56 -34.26 -66.12
CA ALA A 2 -17.58 -33.15 -66.00
C ALA A 2 -18.15 -31.71 -65.91
N LYS A 3 -19.12 -31.32 -66.76
CA LYS A 3 -19.73 -29.98 -66.73
C LYS A 3 -20.35 -29.59 -65.37
N LYS A 4 -20.96 -30.54 -64.63
CA LYS A 4 -21.55 -30.26 -63.31
C LYS A 4 -20.47 -30.05 -62.24
N VAL A 5 -19.37 -30.80 -62.32
CA VAL A 5 -18.22 -30.67 -61.40
C VAL A 5 -17.52 -29.33 -61.61
N LEU A 6 -17.35 -28.90 -62.86
CA LEU A 6 -16.75 -27.60 -63.20
C LEU A 6 -17.55 -26.43 -62.61
N VAL A 7 -18.89 -26.44 -62.76
CA VAL A 7 -19.77 -25.39 -62.22
C VAL A 7 -19.74 -25.37 -60.68
N PHE A 8 -19.70 -26.54 -60.03
CA PHE A 8 -19.59 -26.62 -58.58
C PHE A 8 -18.25 -26.05 -58.07
N MET A 9 -17.14 -26.41 -58.69
CA MET A 9 -15.82 -25.85 -58.36
C MET A 9 -15.78 -24.32 -58.55
N LEU A 10 -16.38 -23.80 -59.62
CA LEU A 10 -16.47 -22.36 -59.87
C LEU A 10 -17.28 -21.64 -58.77
N MET A 11 -18.40 -22.21 -58.33
CA MET A 11 -19.22 -21.65 -57.25
C MET A 11 -18.48 -21.63 -55.91
N VAL A 12 -17.75 -22.70 -55.57
CA VAL A 12 -16.94 -22.76 -54.33
C VAL A 12 -15.82 -21.73 -54.36
N LEU A 13 -15.16 -21.55 -55.52
CA LEU A 13 -14.10 -20.55 -55.69
C LEU A 13 -14.65 -19.11 -55.56
N LEU A 14 -15.80 -18.81 -56.17
CA LEU A 14 -16.46 -17.51 -56.02
C LEU A 14 -16.86 -17.23 -54.58
N LEU A 15 -17.40 -18.24 -53.87
CA LEU A 15 -17.78 -18.10 -52.47
C LEU A 15 -16.57 -17.82 -51.56
N SER A 16 -15.43 -18.50 -51.79
CA SER A 16 -14.22 -18.27 -51.00
C SER A 16 -13.62 -16.88 -51.23
N VAL A 17 -13.67 -16.35 -52.46
CA VAL A 17 -13.28 -14.97 -52.79
C VAL A 17 -14.19 -13.96 -52.08
N VAL A 18 -15.51 -14.16 -52.08
CA VAL A 18 -16.45 -13.28 -51.37
C VAL A 18 -16.17 -13.25 -49.86
N ILE A 19 -15.93 -14.42 -49.25
CA ILE A 19 -15.58 -14.51 -47.81
C ILE A 19 -14.26 -13.78 -47.53
N LEU A 20 -13.22 -13.97 -48.37
CA LEU A 20 -11.94 -13.27 -48.23
C LEU A 20 -12.09 -11.75 -48.39
N CYS A 21 -12.91 -11.28 -49.33
CA CYS A 21 -13.21 -9.85 -49.48
C CYS A 21 -13.94 -9.27 -48.26
N LEU A 22 -14.88 -10.00 -47.66
CA LEU A 22 -15.60 -9.56 -46.44
C LEU A 22 -14.68 -9.51 -45.22
N VAL A 23 -13.83 -10.53 -45.02
CA VAL A 23 -12.85 -10.56 -43.92
C VAL A 23 -11.78 -9.48 -44.10
N GLY A 24 -11.33 -9.24 -45.34
CA GLY A 24 -10.39 -8.15 -45.67
C GLY A 24 -10.97 -6.76 -45.39
N ARG A 25 -12.24 -6.52 -45.75
CA ARG A 25 -12.90 -5.21 -45.51
C ARG A 25 -13.11 -4.89 -44.03
N SER A 26 -13.07 -5.90 -43.15
CA SER A 26 -13.16 -5.71 -41.69
C SER A 26 -11.86 -5.22 -41.04
N ARG A 27 -10.76 -5.04 -41.79
CA ARG A 27 -9.45 -4.65 -41.22
C ARG A 27 -8.81 -3.39 -41.80
N THR A 28 -9.46 -2.68 -42.73
CA THR A 28 -8.91 -1.45 -43.34
C THR A 28 -9.96 -0.34 -43.50
N ASN A 29 -10.31 0.30 -42.37
CA ASN A 29 -10.88 1.64 -42.20
C ASN A 29 -11.08 1.84 -40.68
N HIS A 30 -10.64 2.91 -40.02
CA HIS A 30 -10.06 4.17 -40.46
C HIS A 30 -8.91 4.54 -39.51
N ARG A 31 -7.85 5.17 -40.02
CA ARG A 31 -6.91 5.95 -39.20
C ARG A 31 -6.86 7.37 -39.76
N ASP A 32 -6.88 8.34 -38.86
CA ASP A 32 -6.54 9.76 -38.99
C ASP A 32 -7.17 10.57 -40.14
N GLU A 33 -8.19 11.38 -39.80
CA GLU A 33 -8.24 12.76 -40.29
C GLU A 33 -8.67 13.72 -39.16
N HIS A 34 -7.87 14.77 -38.95
CA HIS A 34 -8.02 15.72 -37.86
C HIS A 34 -9.04 16.81 -38.24
N GLN A 35 -10.28 16.75 -37.72
CA GLN A 35 -11.15 17.94 -37.63
C GLN A 35 -11.86 18.06 -36.29
N SER A 36 -11.85 19.28 -35.77
CA SER A 36 -12.28 19.62 -34.41
C SER A 36 -13.80 19.65 -34.27
N THR A 37 -14.38 18.53 -33.86
CA THR A 37 -15.76 18.51 -33.36
C THR A 37 -15.75 18.13 -31.88
N ARG A 38 -16.23 19.04 -31.01
CA ARG A 38 -16.44 18.76 -29.57
C ARG A 38 -17.60 17.78 -29.37
N LEU A 39 -17.41 16.53 -29.78
CA LEU A 39 -18.27 15.44 -29.36
C LEU A 39 -18.05 15.22 -27.86
N ARG A 40 -18.95 15.79 -27.06
CA ARG A 40 -19.21 15.35 -25.69
C ARG A 40 -19.65 13.90 -25.75
N MET A 41 -18.69 12.97 -25.80
CA MET A 41 -19.01 11.56 -25.62
C MET A 41 -19.66 11.40 -24.25
N SER A 42 -20.88 10.88 -24.26
CA SER A 42 -21.66 10.66 -23.06
C SER A 42 -20.90 9.69 -22.17
N ILE A 43 -20.57 10.14 -20.96
CA ILE A 43 -20.04 9.28 -19.89
C ILE A 43 -20.99 8.07 -19.80
N PRO A 44 -20.53 6.83 -20.07
CA PRO A 44 -21.39 5.67 -19.93
C PRO A 44 -21.84 5.58 -18.47
N LYS A 45 -23.16 5.66 -18.26
CA LYS A 45 -23.74 5.71 -16.91
C LYS A 45 -23.25 4.52 -16.09
N ILE A 46 -22.58 4.83 -14.97
CA ILE A 46 -22.14 3.88 -13.94
C ILE A 46 -23.30 2.91 -13.65
N LYS A 47 -23.11 1.63 -13.99
CA LYS A 47 -24.16 0.63 -13.85
C LYS A 47 -24.28 0.20 -12.39
N ARG A 48 -25.19 0.88 -11.67
CA ARG A 48 -25.71 0.60 -10.32
C ARG A 48 -24.67 0.63 -9.19
N VAL A 49 -24.71 1.72 -8.42
CA VAL A 49 -24.09 1.85 -7.10
C VAL A 49 -25.06 1.35 -6.03
N ARG A 50 -24.57 0.65 -5.00
CA ARG A 50 -25.28 0.40 -3.73
C ARG A 50 -24.53 1.14 -2.62
N VAL A 51 -25.29 1.79 -1.73
CA VAL A 51 -24.80 2.76 -0.72
C VAL A 51 -25.31 2.31 0.66
N VAL A 52 -24.44 2.27 1.67
CA VAL A 52 -24.59 1.75 3.05
C VAL A 52 -23.47 2.34 3.93
N ALA A 53 -23.73 3.32 4.80
CA ALA A 53 -22.64 3.92 5.57
C ALA A 53 -21.98 2.95 6.58
N VAL A 54 -20.65 2.87 6.61
CA VAL A 54 -19.91 2.14 7.66
C VAL A 54 -19.60 3.07 8.83
N GLU A 55 -20.01 2.70 10.05
CA GLU A 55 -19.77 3.46 11.28
C GLU A 55 -18.82 2.75 12.23
N GLU A 56 -17.55 3.18 12.22
CA GLU A 56 -16.61 2.91 13.29
C GLU A 56 -15.64 4.09 13.46
N ARG A 57 -15.45 4.53 14.71
CA ARG A 57 -14.49 5.58 15.06
C ARG A 57 -13.15 4.93 15.39
N VAL A 58 -12.10 5.29 14.65
CA VAL A 58 -10.74 4.90 15.04
C VAL A 58 -10.35 5.65 16.31
N SER A 59 -10.41 4.98 17.46
CA SER A 59 -10.04 5.56 18.75
C SER A 59 -8.58 6.03 18.76
N ARG A 60 -8.37 7.26 19.24
CA ARG A 60 -7.04 7.89 19.28
C ARG A 60 -6.17 7.31 20.37
N LEU A 61 -4.97 6.84 20.01
CA LEU A 61 -3.85 6.73 20.95
C LEU A 61 -2.51 7.23 20.41
N THR A 62 -2.56 8.32 19.64
CA THR A 62 -1.42 9.23 19.44
C THR A 62 -1.81 10.63 19.89
N LYS A 63 -1.41 10.99 21.12
CA LYS A 63 -1.50 12.38 21.60
C LYS A 63 -0.47 13.23 20.86
N GLY A 64 -0.92 13.91 19.81
CA GLY A 64 -0.24 15.05 19.20
C GLY A 64 0.79 14.69 18.14
N LEU A 65 0.40 14.87 16.88
CA LEU A 65 1.26 15.35 15.79
C LEU A 65 0.33 15.88 14.69
N LYS A 66 0.38 17.19 14.42
CA LYS A 66 -0.26 17.75 13.22
C LYS A 66 0.55 17.30 11.99
N PRO A 67 -0.06 17.10 10.81
CA PRO A 67 0.69 16.84 9.59
C PRO A 67 1.58 18.05 9.27
N VAL A 68 2.89 17.82 9.15
CA VAL A 68 3.87 18.84 8.77
C VAL A 68 3.98 18.85 7.23
N PRO A 69 3.87 20.01 6.56
CA PRO A 69 4.11 20.11 5.11
C PRO A 69 5.55 19.71 4.76
N ARG A 70 5.73 19.09 3.59
CA ARG A 70 7.06 18.74 3.07
C ARG A 70 7.77 20.00 2.57
N GLU A 71 8.88 20.36 3.21
CA GLU A 71 9.92 21.17 2.58
C GLU A 71 11.08 20.29 2.09
N VAL A 72 11.65 20.71 0.96
CA VAL A 72 12.74 20.01 0.27
C VAL A 72 14.06 20.36 0.94
N VAL A 73 14.86 19.35 1.29
CA VAL A 73 16.19 19.52 1.90
C VAL A 73 17.30 19.38 0.85
N PRO A 74 18.08 20.44 0.55
CA PRO A 74 19.35 20.35 -0.15
C PRO A 74 20.49 19.90 0.79
N ASN A 75 21.63 19.54 0.19
CA ASN A 75 22.63 18.63 0.77
C ASN A 75 23.94 19.34 1.21
N ALA A 76 24.53 18.87 2.33
CA ALA A 76 25.97 18.95 2.75
C ALA A 76 26.70 20.34 2.76
N GLU A 77 27.87 20.58 3.39
CA GLU A 77 29.01 19.76 3.86
C GLU A 77 29.78 20.40 5.07
N LYS A 78 30.55 19.57 5.84
CA LYS A 78 31.85 19.83 6.55
C LYS A 78 31.90 20.97 7.63
N ALA A 79 32.85 21.04 8.58
CA ALA A 79 34.18 20.43 8.76
C ALA A 79 34.56 20.13 10.25
N VAL A 80 35.83 19.76 10.50
CA VAL A 80 36.38 19.09 11.72
C VAL A 80 37.39 19.96 12.50
N ARG A 81 37.50 19.76 13.84
CA ARG A 81 38.73 19.80 14.74
C ARG A 81 38.27 19.75 16.23
N SER A 82 38.58 18.78 17.10
CA SER A 82 39.83 18.17 17.61
C SER A 82 40.51 18.92 18.77
N HIS A 83 40.55 18.35 19.99
CA HIS A 83 41.61 18.58 21.01
C HIS A 83 41.63 17.48 22.10
N VAL A 84 42.76 17.38 22.83
CA VAL A 84 43.27 16.28 23.66
C VAL A 84 44.14 16.91 24.79
N ALA A 85 44.31 16.41 26.03
CA ALA A 85 44.07 15.11 26.67
C ALA A 85 43.15 15.25 27.94
N ASN A 86 43.28 14.64 29.13
CA ASN A 86 44.26 13.71 29.76
C ASN A 86 43.62 12.86 30.90
N LYS A 87 44.31 11.80 31.39
CA LYS A 87 43.77 10.79 32.34
C LYS A 87 44.10 11.08 33.83
N THR A 88 43.16 10.74 34.73
CA THR A 88 43.45 10.26 36.10
C THR A 88 42.35 9.27 36.58
N PRO A 89 42.66 8.11 37.19
CA PRO A 89 41.63 7.10 37.55
C PRO A 89 41.44 6.86 39.07
N ALA A 90 40.19 6.93 39.57
CA ALA A 90 39.67 6.24 40.77
C ALA A 90 38.16 6.52 40.95
N PRO A 91 37.38 5.75 41.74
CA PRO A 91 37.56 4.36 42.18
C PRO A 91 36.50 3.42 41.57
N LYS A 92 36.53 2.11 41.91
CA LYS A 92 35.58 1.09 41.44
C LYS A 92 34.14 1.36 41.89
N ARG A 93 33.37 2.11 41.08
CA ARG A 93 31.91 2.21 41.23
C ARG A 93 31.25 0.94 40.67
N SER A 94 30.23 0.45 41.36
CA SER A 94 29.50 -0.76 40.97
C SER A 94 29.02 -0.71 39.52
N LEU A 95 29.32 -1.77 38.76
CA LEU A 95 28.79 -2.00 37.42
C LEU A 95 27.29 -2.32 37.50
N ARG A 96 26.47 -1.32 37.81
CA ARG A 96 25.14 -1.25 37.19
C ARG A 96 25.40 -1.17 35.69
N SER A 97 24.99 -2.18 34.95
CA SER A 97 25.08 -2.19 33.50
C SER A 97 24.09 -1.15 32.93
N ASN A 98 24.49 0.12 32.96
CA ASN A 98 24.02 1.14 32.03
C ASN A 98 24.57 0.82 30.62
N SER A 99 24.35 -0.41 30.14
CA SER A 99 24.32 -0.66 28.72
C SER A 99 23.06 0.03 28.22
N GLY A 100 23.23 1.25 27.70
CA GLY A 100 22.21 1.89 26.88
C GLY A 100 21.86 1.01 25.67
N PRO A 101 20.86 1.41 24.87
CA PRO A 101 20.37 0.59 23.77
C PRO A 101 21.53 0.10 22.89
N LYS A 102 21.57 -1.21 22.66
CA LYS A 102 22.62 -1.83 21.84
C LYS A 102 22.32 -1.54 20.37
N ARG A 103 23.37 -1.42 19.56
CA ARG A 103 23.24 -1.34 18.11
C ARG A 103 22.42 -2.54 17.61
N LEU A 104 21.28 -2.25 16.99
CA LEU A 104 20.47 -3.26 16.32
C LEU A 104 21.28 -3.85 15.15
N LEU A 105 21.31 -5.18 15.08
CA LEU A 105 21.92 -5.92 13.96
C LEU A 105 20.88 -6.14 12.86
N PRO A 106 21.28 -6.36 11.60
CA PRO A 106 20.36 -6.74 10.55
C PRO A 106 19.63 -8.06 10.87
N ALA A 107 18.34 -8.15 10.57
CA ALA A 107 17.55 -9.35 10.83
C ALA A 107 16.38 -9.53 9.84
N ASP A 108 16.11 -10.80 9.53
CA ASP A 108 15.05 -11.21 8.61
C ASP A 108 13.97 -11.97 9.38
N PHE A 109 12.72 -11.54 9.26
CA PHE A 109 11.56 -12.17 9.88
C PHE A 109 10.55 -12.60 8.81
N ARG A 110 10.01 -13.82 8.94
CA ARG A 110 8.84 -14.26 8.17
C ARG A 110 7.57 -13.94 8.96
N LEU A 111 6.55 -13.42 8.27
CA LEU A 111 5.25 -13.16 8.89
C LEU A 111 4.51 -14.50 9.11
N ASN A 112 4.69 -15.09 10.30
CA ASN A 112 4.10 -16.36 10.72
C ASN A 112 3.15 -16.19 11.92
N SER A 113 2.49 -17.29 12.31
CA SER A 113 1.55 -17.34 13.43
C SER A 113 2.15 -16.90 14.77
N HIS A 114 3.43 -17.19 15.03
CA HIS A 114 4.12 -16.73 16.23
C HIS A 114 4.26 -15.19 16.25
N MET A 115 4.68 -14.58 15.15
CA MET A 115 4.74 -13.11 15.04
C MET A 115 3.34 -12.50 15.15
N ALA A 116 2.33 -13.12 14.53
CA ALA A 116 0.94 -12.67 14.63
C ALA A 116 0.45 -12.66 16.09
N GLU A 117 0.74 -13.71 16.86
CA GLU A 117 0.38 -13.80 18.27
C GLU A 117 1.12 -12.75 19.15
N VAL A 118 2.41 -12.52 18.90
CA VAL A 118 3.19 -11.49 19.63
C VAL A 118 2.65 -10.07 19.36
N GLY A 119 2.22 -9.78 18.12
CA GLY A 119 1.63 -8.50 17.76
C GLY A 119 0.15 -8.36 18.12
N ARG A 120 -0.61 -9.46 18.19
CA ARG A 120 -2.01 -9.46 18.63
C ARG A 120 -2.13 -8.94 20.06
N LYS A 121 -1.24 -9.40 20.96
CA LYS A 121 -1.14 -8.90 22.35
C LYS A 121 -0.92 -7.39 22.42
N LEU A 122 -0.08 -6.82 21.56
CA LEU A 122 0.09 -5.36 21.48
C LEU A 122 -1.20 -4.62 21.11
N ILE A 123 -2.04 -5.23 20.26
CA ILE A 123 -3.30 -4.63 19.81
C ILE A 123 -4.35 -4.74 20.93
N GLU A 124 -4.50 -5.92 21.53
CA GLU A 124 -5.46 -6.19 22.62
C GLU A 124 -5.15 -5.37 23.88
N GLU A 125 -3.88 -5.24 24.26
CA GLU A 125 -3.42 -4.41 25.37
C GLU A 125 -3.52 -2.90 25.09
N ASN A 126 -3.93 -2.49 23.88
CA ASN A 126 -3.89 -1.10 23.40
C ASN A 126 -2.49 -0.45 23.56
N SER A 127 -1.43 -1.26 23.40
CA SER A 127 -0.05 -0.80 23.56
C SER A 127 0.30 0.28 22.52
N PRO A 128 0.97 1.38 22.92
CA PRO A 128 1.48 2.38 21.99
C PRO A 128 2.59 1.80 21.10
N VAL A 129 2.62 2.27 19.86
CA VAL A 129 3.19 1.58 18.71
C VAL A 129 3.47 2.59 17.60
N PRO A 130 4.50 2.40 16.76
CA PRO A 130 4.82 3.32 15.70
C PRO A 130 3.86 3.21 14.52
N MET A 131 3.63 4.33 13.84
CA MET A 131 3.05 4.35 12.50
C MET A 131 4.06 3.81 11.48
N VAL A 132 3.63 2.91 10.59
CA VAL A 132 4.48 2.36 9.52
C VAL A 132 4.28 3.16 8.24
N GLN A 133 5.32 3.90 7.80
CA GLN A 133 5.31 4.62 6.54
C GLN A 133 6.29 3.99 5.54
N ALA A 134 5.78 3.32 4.52
CA ALA A 134 6.59 2.55 3.58
C ALA A 134 6.43 3.03 2.13
N SER A 135 7.56 3.19 1.43
CA SER A 135 7.60 3.51 -0.01
C SER A 135 7.41 2.24 -0.85
N TYR A 136 6.60 2.32 -1.89
CA TYR A 136 6.49 1.28 -2.93
C TYR A 136 7.22 1.66 -4.24
N GLY A 137 7.97 2.76 -4.26
CA GLY A 137 8.62 3.27 -5.48
C GLY A 137 9.63 2.32 -6.13
N ARG A 138 10.16 1.32 -5.40
CA ARG A 138 11.05 0.29 -5.94
C ARG A 138 10.32 -0.83 -6.72
N ILE A 139 9.02 -1.02 -6.47
CA ILE A 139 8.22 -2.08 -7.09
C ILE A 139 7.13 -1.54 -8.03
N GLY A 140 6.80 -0.25 -7.92
CA GLY A 140 5.70 0.37 -8.66
C GLY A 140 4.35 0.18 -7.96
N PHE A 141 3.44 1.11 -8.22
CA PHE A 141 2.14 1.19 -7.54
C PHE A 141 1.23 -0.01 -7.84
N GLU A 142 1.16 -0.46 -9.10
CA GLU A 142 0.32 -1.60 -9.51
C GLU A 142 0.78 -2.91 -8.86
N ALA A 143 2.09 -3.18 -8.86
CA ALA A 143 2.67 -4.36 -8.20
C ALA A 143 2.42 -4.32 -6.68
N TYR A 144 2.53 -3.14 -6.07
CA TYR A 144 2.18 -2.93 -4.66
C TYR A 144 0.70 -3.24 -4.37
N LEU A 145 -0.24 -2.70 -5.16
CA LEU A 145 -1.66 -3.02 -5.01
C LEU A 145 -1.93 -4.52 -5.18
N SER A 146 -1.34 -5.14 -6.20
CA SER A 146 -1.49 -6.57 -6.50
C SER A 146 -0.99 -7.44 -5.34
N LYS A 147 0.20 -7.17 -4.80
CA LYS A 147 0.75 -7.88 -3.65
C LYS A 147 -0.04 -7.64 -2.36
N MET A 148 -0.52 -6.41 -2.13
CA MET A 148 -1.41 -6.13 -1.01
C MET A 148 -2.70 -6.94 -1.11
N ARG A 149 -3.32 -7.01 -2.30
CA ARG A 149 -4.54 -7.81 -2.55
C ARG A 149 -4.29 -9.31 -2.37
N ALA A 150 -3.15 -9.82 -2.81
CA ALA A 150 -2.77 -11.22 -2.62
C ALA A 150 -2.62 -11.62 -1.14
N MET A 151 -2.31 -10.68 -0.25
CA MET A 151 -2.29 -10.88 1.21
C MET A 151 -3.66 -10.67 1.89
N GLY A 152 -4.75 -10.57 1.13
CA GLY A 152 -6.08 -10.21 1.65
C GLY A 152 -6.26 -8.73 1.98
N GLY A 153 -5.29 -7.87 1.61
CA GLY A 153 -5.37 -6.42 1.78
C GLY A 153 -6.41 -5.80 0.85
N ARG A 154 -7.14 -4.82 1.35
CA ARG A 154 -8.27 -4.19 0.64
C ARG A 154 -8.13 -2.67 0.67
N LEU A 155 -8.54 -2.02 -0.42
CA LEU A 155 -8.45 -0.58 -0.59
C LEU A 155 -9.76 0.06 -0.12
N PHE A 156 -9.66 1.12 0.68
CA PHE A 156 -10.80 1.84 1.23
C PHE A 156 -10.64 3.35 1.05
N LEU A 157 -11.78 4.03 0.99
CA LEU A 157 -11.90 5.45 1.16
C LEU A 157 -12.14 5.75 2.64
N GLY A 158 -11.36 6.68 3.22
CA GLY A 158 -11.54 7.16 4.59
C GLY A 158 -11.62 8.68 4.68
N ASN A 159 -12.20 9.19 5.77
CA ASN A 159 -12.17 10.58 6.18
C ASN A 159 -11.05 10.77 7.22
N ALA A 160 -9.97 11.46 6.86
CA ALA A 160 -8.83 11.68 7.75
C ALA A 160 -9.15 12.57 8.95
N LYS A 161 -10.03 13.57 8.78
CA LYS A 161 -10.45 14.49 9.84
C LYS A 161 -11.25 13.78 10.93
N GLU A 162 -12.13 12.85 10.52
CA GLU A 162 -12.96 12.05 11.44
C GLU A 162 -12.30 10.73 11.87
N GLN A 163 -11.20 10.34 11.23
CA GLN A 163 -10.51 9.06 11.42
C GLN A 163 -11.49 7.88 11.26
N ARG A 164 -12.17 7.85 10.10
CA ARG A 164 -13.27 6.92 9.79
C ARG A 164 -13.09 6.31 8.41
N ILE A 165 -13.36 5.00 8.28
CA ILE A 165 -13.52 4.35 6.98
C ILE A 165 -14.95 4.62 6.46
N LEU A 166 -15.07 5.06 5.21
CA LEU A 166 -16.34 5.43 4.58
C LEU A 166 -16.87 4.34 3.65
N ALA A 167 -15.99 3.81 2.79
CA ALA A 167 -16.35 2.85 1.73
C ALA A 167 -15.15 1.97 1.35
N GLU A 168 -15.40 0.77 0.85
CA GLU A 168 -14.43 -0.04 0.10
C GLU A 168 -14.34 0.47 -1.35
N VAL A 169 -13.12 0.57 -1.86
CA VAL A 169 -12.85 0.87 -3.26
C VAL A 169 -12.68 -0.45 -4.01
N ILE A 170 -13.71 -0.83 -4.75
CA ILE A 170 -13.65 -2.00 -5.64
C ILE A 170 -12.91 -1.57 -6.91
N LEU A 171 -11.75 -2.20 -7.13
CA LEU A 171 -11.01 -2.16 -8.38
C LEU A 171 -11.18 -3.51 -9.08
N ASP A 172 -11.90 -3.53 -10.20
CA ASP A 172 -11.95 -4.69 -11.09
C ASP A 172 -11.25 -4.36 -12.41
N TRP A 173 -10.23 -5.14 -12.76
CA TRP A 173 -9.37 -4.89 -13.92
C TRP A 173 -9.97 -5.60 -15.13
N SER A 174 -10.84 -4.90 -15.84
CA SER A 174 -11.43 -5.41 -17.08
C SER A 174 -10.38 -5.61 -18.17
N SER A 175 -10.67 -6.49 -19.14
CA SER A 175 -9.79 -6.79 -20.29
C SER A 175 -9.41 -5.56 -21.12
N ASP A 176 -10.16 -4.48 -20.99
CA ASP A 176 -10.03 -3.27 -21.80
C ASP A 176 -9.10 -2.22 -21.14
N GLY A 177 -8.40 -2.61 -20.07
CA GLY A 177 -7.36 -1.81 -19.41
C GLY A 177 -7.86 -0.74 -18.44
N TYR A 178 -9.18 -0.56 -18.32
CA TYR A 178 -9.78 0.37 -17.37
C TYR A 178 -10.20 -0.35 -16.08
N PRO A 179 -9.79 0.14 -14.89
CA PRO A 179 -10.34 -0.34 -13.64
C PRO A 179 -11.79 0.13 -13.52
N PHE A 180 -12.71 -0.81 -13.37
CA PHE A 180 -14.04 -0.50 -12.86
C PHE A 180 -13.87 0.08 -11.46
N LEU A 181 -14.39 1.30 -11.26
CA LEU A 181 -14.41 1.98 -9.99
C LEU A 181 -15.78 1.80 -9.33
N GLY A 182 -15.86 0.85 -8.40
CA GLY A 182 -16.99 0.71 -7.50
C GLY A 182 -16.68 1.30 -6.13
N LEU A 183 -17.68 1.91 -5.50
CA LEU A 183 -17.71 2.04 -4.05
C LEU A 183 -18.71 1.02 -3.55
N ASP A 184 -18.26 0.14 -2.66
CA ASP A 184 -19.14 -0.75 -1.90
C ASP A 184 -18.97 -0.42 -0.42
N GLU A 185 -20.10 -0.38 0.25
CA GLU A 185 -20.30 0.28 1.51
C GLU A 185 -20.89 -0.74 2.52
N GLY A 186 -21.24 -1.95 2.05
CA GLY A 186 -21.95 -2.96 2.83
C GLY A 186 -21.17 -3.62 3.98
N GLY A 187 -21.49 -3.20 5.21
CA GLY A 187 -21.44 -4.06 6.41
C GLY A 187 -20.17 -3.99 7.26
N ARG A 188 -20.35 -4.04 8.60
CA ARG A 188 -19.24 -4.23 9.56
C ARG A 188 -18.46 -5.51 9.27
N ASP A 189 -19.14 -6.53 8.77
CA ASP A 189 -18.64 -7.84 8.36
C ASP A 189 -17.51 -7.74 7.31
N ARG A 190 -17.42 -6.63 6.54
CA ARG A 190 -16.29 -6.37 5.62
C ARG A 190 -15.07 -5.76 6.29
N LEU A 191 -15.24 -5.15 7.46
CA LEU A 191 -14.18 -4.68 8.35
C LEU A 191 -13.79 -5.73 9.39
N GLU A 192 -14.61 -6.76 9.58
CA GLU A 192 -14.29 -7.91 10.45
C GLU A 192 -12.95 -8.54 10.02
N GLY A 193 -12.08 -8.77 11.00
CA GLY A 193 -10.73 -9.26 10.75
C GLY A 193 -9.80 -8.28 10.03
N MET A 194 -10.14 -7.00 9.83
CA MET A 194 -9.27 -5.98 9.23
C MET A 194 -8.61 -5.07 10.27
N ALA A 195 -7.41 -4.59 9.99
CA ALA A 195 -6.62 -3.74 10.90
C ALA A 195 -7.00 -2.24 10.87
N LEU A 196 -8.22 -1.91 11.32
CA LEU A 196 -8.81 -0.56 11.22
C LEU A 196 -7.97 0.57 11.81
N PHE A 197 -7.21 0.29 12.86
CA PHE A 197 -6.41 1.30 13.57
C PHE A 197 -5.11 1.70 12.84
N ARG A 198 -4.74 1.02 11.74
CA ARG A 198 -3.44 1.18 11.05
C ARG A 198 -3.59 1.28 9.52
N PRO A 199 -4.36 2.25 9.00
CA PRO A 199 -4.48 2.48 7.56
C PRO A 199 -3.14 2.89 6.93
N ARG A 200 -2.80 2.26 5.80
CA ARG A 200 -1.69 2.69 4.94
C ARG A 200 -2.19 3.71 3.92
N GLU A 201 -1.99 5.01 4.19
CA GLU A 201 -2.37 6.07 3.24
C GLU A 201 -1.57 5.96 1.94
N ILE A 202 -2.26 6.12 0.81
CA ILE A 202 -1.69 6.18 -0.54
C ILE A 202 -2.06 7.55 -1.12
N TYR A 203 -1.09 8.22 -1.75
CA TYR A 203 -1.25 9.54 -2.34
C TYR A 203 -0.28 9.71 -3.52
N GLY A 204 -0.56 10.67 -4.41
CA GLY A 204 0.29 11.01 -5.55
C GLY A 204 0.04 10.19 -6.83
N GLU A 205 -0.63 9.04 -6.73
CA GLU A 205 -0.93 8.18 -7.87
C GLU A 205 -2.14 8.68 -8.69
N PRO A 206 -2.12 8.57 -10.05
CA PRO A 206 -3.24 8.96 -10.90
C PRO A 206 -4.56 8.26 -10.54
N LEU A 207 -4.53 6.93 -10.34
CA LEU A 207 -5.72 6.16 -9.95
C LEU A 207 -6.29 6.62 -8.60
N ILE A 208 -5.43 6.94 -7.63
CA ILE A 208 -5.88 7.47 -6.33
C ILE A 208 -6.53 8.84 -6.49
N LYS A 209 -5.99 9.69 -7.37
CA LYS A 209 -6.63 10.96 -7.71
C LYS A 209 -8.02 10.73 -8.33
N GLU A 210 -8.15 9.80 -9.27
CA GLU A 210 -9.43 9.46 -9.91
C GLU A 210 -10.47 8.95 -8.90
N ILE A 211 -10.07 8.04 -7.98
CA ILE A 211 -10.92 7.55 -6.89
C ILE A 211 -11.40 8.72 -6.01
N LEU A 212 -10.50 9.63 -5.63
CA LEU A 212 -10.83 10.79 -4.78
C LEU A 212 -11.73 11.79 -5.52
N ASP A 213 -11.44 12.10 -6.78
CA ASP A 213 -12.22 13.02 -7.62
C ASP A 213 -13.65 12.48 -7.85
N TYR A 214 -13.79 11.16 -8.07
CA TYR A 214 -15.09 10.46 -8.13
C TYR A 214 -15.86 10.47 -6.80
N SER A 215 -15.15 10.37 -5.67
CA SER A 215 -15.76 10.22 -4.34
C SER A 215 -16.17 11.56 -3.69
N ARG A 216 -15.49 12.68 -4.00
CA ARG A 216 -15.77 14.01 -3.41
C ARG A 216 -17.23 14.48 -3.55
N PRO A 217 -17.94 14.29 -4.68
CA PRO A 217 -19.34 14.67 -4.80
C PRO A 217 -20.29 13.87 -3.89
N LEU A 218 -19.90 12.63 -3.53
CA LEU A 218 -20.67 11.71 -2.68
C LEU A 218 -20.47 12.05 -1.19
N PHE A 219 -19.21 12.25 -0.77
CA PHE A 219 -18.83 12.52 0.63
C PHE A 219 -18.43 13.99 0.85
N LYS A 220 -19.36 14.91 0.57
CA LYS A 220 -19.13 16.36 0.66
C LYS A 220 -18.61 16.77 2.04
N GLY A 221 -17.59 17.65 2.07
CA GLY A 221 -17.01 18.18 3.30
C GLY A 221 -16.04 17.25 4.05
N SER A 222 -15.80 16.03 3.55
CA SER A 222 -14.84 15.08 4.14
C SER A 222 -13.41 15.32 3.65
N ASP A 223 -12.40 15.14 4.52
CA ASP A 223 -10.98 15.08 4.14
C ASP A 223 -10.67 13.67 3.63
N LEU A 224 -11.02 13.42 2.36
CA LEU A 224 -10.98 12.09 1.76
C LEU A 224 -9.54 11.61 1.49
N ARG A 225 -9.25 10.37 1.91
CA ARG A 225 -8.01 9.64 1.66
C ARG A 225 -8.29 8.24 1.16
N CYS A 226 -7.37 7.71 0.35
CA CYS A 226 -7.35 6.29 0.03
C CYS A 226 -6.38 5.57 0.96
N VAL A 227 -6.80 4.45 1.54
CA VAL A 227 -6.04 3.69 2.52
C VAL A 227 -6.12 2.20 2.24
N ILE A 228 -5.02 1.47 2.40
CA ILE A 228 -5.07 0.00 2.47
C ILE A 228 -5.16 -0.44 3.92
N LEU A 229 -6.13 -1.33 4.18
CA LEU A 229 -6.21 -2.13 5.39
C LEU A 229 -5.73 -3.53 5.04
N LEU A 230 -4.90 -4.11 5.92
CA LEU A 230 -4.54 -5.53 5.87
C LEU A 230 -5.46 -6.33 6.81
N PRO A 231 -5.54 -7.67 6.61
CA PRO A 231 -6.06 -8.55 7.64
C PRO A 231 -5.29 -8.36 8.95
N LEU A 232 -6.02 -8.41 10.07
CA LEU A 232 -5.53 -8.20 11.43
C LEU A 232 -4.35 -9.11 11.75
N GLU A 233 -4.36 -10.36 11.28
CA GLU A 233 -3.26 -11.31 11.44
C GLU A 233 -1.97 -10.82 10.77
N LYS A 234 -2.04 -10.33 9.52
CA LYS A 234 -0.88 -9.83 8.79
C LYS A 234 -0.35 -8.54 9.38
N GLU A 235 -1.24 -7.65 9.85
CA GLU A 235 -0.84 -6.46 10.61
C GLU A 235 -0.15 -6.83 11.93
N ALA A 236 -0.76 -7.74 12.70
CA ALA A 236 -0.20 -8.22 13.95
C ALA A 236 1.19 -8.85 13.72
N ALA A 237 1.36 -9.65 12.67
CA ALA A 237 2.66 -10.26 12.35
C ALA A 237 3.76 -9.20 12.08
N ILE A 238 3.44 -8.10 11.38
CA ILE A 238 4.37 -6.97 11.17
C ILE A 238 4.80 -6.36 12.50
N LEU A 239 3.86 -6.19 13.44
CA LEU A 239 4.12 -5.59 14.74
C LEU A 239 4.87 -6.51 15.70
N GLY A 240 4.58 -7.81 15.65
CA GLY A 240 5.30 -8.83 16.41
C GLY A 240 6.76 -8.89 15.98
N ALA A 241 7.02 -8.98 14.68
CA ALA A 241 8.38 -8.95 14.13
C ALA A 241 9.13 -7.65 14.50
N LEU A 242 8.47 -6.50 14.44
CA LEU A 242 9.06 -5.23 14.86
C LEU A 242 9.36 -5.20 16.38
N LYS A 243 8.49 -5.74 17.23
CA LYS A 243 8.69 -5.83 18.69
C LYS A 243 9.86 -6.74 19.04
N GLU A 244 9.93 -7.94 18.46
CA GLU A 244 11.03 -8.89 18.67
C GLU A 244 12.37 -8.29 18.21
N TYR A 245 12.39 -7.69 17.01
CA TYR A 245 13.57 -6.99 16.48
C TYR A 245 14.09 -5.91 17.44
N LEU A 246 13.20 -5.01 17.88
CA LEU A 246 13.57 -3.91 18.79
C LEU A 246 14.03 -4.43 20.17
N SER A 247 13.41 -5.50 20.67
CA SER A 247 13.78 -6.13 21.94
C SER A 247 15.21 -6.66 21.93
N GLY A 248 15.69 -7.16 20.78
CA GLY A 248 17.09 -7.58 20.60
C GLY A 248 18.12 -6.46 20.80
N GLY A 249 17.74 -5.19 20.59
CA GLY A 249 18.56 -4.02 20.91
C GLY A 249 18.32 -3.43 22.30
N GLY A 250 17.36 -3.96 23.07
CA GLY A 250 16.90 -3.38 24.34
C GLY A 250 15.95 -2.18 24.18
N TYR A 251 15.37 -1.99 22.99
CA TYR A 251 14.34 -0.99 22.73
C TYR A 251 12.95 -1.56 23.01
N GLN A 252 12.02 -0.72 23.45
CA GLN A 252 10.59 -1.05 23.50
C GLN A 252 9.89 -0.46 22.29
N ILE A 253 8.97 -1.19 21.66
CA ILE A 253 8.20 -0.70 20.50
C ILE A 253 7.44 0.62 20.79
N SER A 254 7.00 0.80 22.03
CA SER A 254 6.36 2.01 22.57
C SER A 254 7.24 3.26 22.62
N GLN A 255 8.56 3.10 22.46
CA GLN A 255 9.49 4.23 22.39
C GLN A 255 9.49 4.91 21.01
N LEU A 256 9.01 4.22 19.97
CA LEU A 256 8.96 4.74 18.61
C LEU A 256 7.55 5.28 18.29
N ASP A 257 7.50 6.45 17.65
CA ASP A 257 6.24 7.01 17.13
C ASP A 257 6.04 6.75 15.62
N MET A 258 7.14 6.50 14.90
CA MET A 258 7.14 6.22 13.46
C MET A 258 8.26 5.26 13.08
N VAL A 259 8.00 4.43 12.07
CA VAL A 259 9.03 3.66 11.35
C VAL A 259 8.87 3.87 9.85
N TRP A 260 10.00 3.93 9.15
CA TRP A 260 10.06 4.07 7.69
C TRP A 260 10.68 2.86 7.04
N GLY A 261 10.21 2.56 5.83
CA GLY A 261 10.75 1.48 5.04
C GLY A 261 10.45 1.57 3.55
N SER A 262 10.82 0.52 2.85
CA SER A 262 10.64 0.34 1.42
C SER A 262 10.13 -1.08 1.15
N TYR A 263 8.99 -1.20 0.45
CA TYR A 263 8.57 -2.48 -0.11
C TYR A 263 9.51 -2.90 -1.23
N PHE A 264 9.74 -4.21 -1.36
CA PHE A 264 10.60 -4.78 -2.37
C PHE A 264 10.02 -6.10 -2.92
N GLN A 265 10.46 -6.45 -4.12
CA GLN A 265 10.22 -7.73 -4.77
C GLN A 265 11.59 -8.28 -5.21
N ARG A 266 11.90 -9.54 -4.85
CA ARG A 266 13.13 -10.22 -5.27
C ARG A 266 12.84 -11.66 -5.66
N GLY A 267 12.76 -11.93 -6.96
CA GLY A 267 12.29 -13.22 -7.47
C GLY A 267 10.82 -13.42 -7.07
N SER A 268 10.49 -14.54 -6.44
CA SER A 268 9.17 -14.76 -5.84
C SER A 268 8.90 -13.85 -4.64
N GLN A 269 9.92 -13.58 -3.82
CA GLN A 269 9.78 -12.96 -2.50
C GLN A 269 9.26 -11.51 -2.55
N PHE A 270 8.12 -11.28 -1.90
CA PHE A 270 7.63 -9.95 -1.54
C PHE A 270 7.93 -9.62 -0.06
N GLY A 271 8.30 -8.37 0.23
CA GLY A 271 8.55 -7.94 1.61
C GLY A 271 8.63 -6.44 1.82
N LEU A 272 8.78 -6.07 3.10
CA LEU A 272 9.01 -4.71 3.56
C LEU A 272 10.37 -4.65 4.27
N LYS A 273 11.30 -3.85 3.76
CA LYS A 273 12.51 -3.48 4.51
C LYS A 273 12.21 -2.26 5.37
N VAL A 274 12.29 -2.39 6.68
CA VAL A 274 12.21 -1.28 7.64
C VAL A 274 13.62 -0.75 7.88
N GLU A 275 13.83 0.53 7.53
CA GLU A 275 15.15 1.15 7.36
C GLU A 275 15.45 2.20 8.48
N LYS A 276 14.41 2.79 9.09
CA LYS A 276 14.55 3.85 10.10
C LYS A 276 13.41 3.82 11.11
N GLY A 277 13.66 4.25 12.34
CA GLY A 277 12.65 4.52 13.36
C GLY A 277 12.86 5.88 14.00
N ARG A 278 11.79 6.56 14.41
CA ARG A 278 11.88 7.80 15.20
C ARG A 278 11.44 7.55 16.64
N MET A 279 12.27 7.98 17.57
CA MET A 279 12.02 7.93 18.99
C MET A 279 11.02 9.02 19.37
N GLY A 280 9.82 8.66 19.85
CA GLY A 280 8.75 9.62 20.11
C GLY A 280 9.12 10.70 21.13
N LYS A 281 9.94 10.37 22.13
CA LYS A 281 10.38 11.30 23.19
C LYS A 281 11.50 12.26 22.76
N THR A 282 12.50 11.77 22.04
CA THR A 282 13.70 12.57 21.66
C THR A 282 13.62 13.12 20.25
N GLN A 283 12.68 12.63 19.44
CA GLN A 283 12.57 12.84 17.99
C GLN A 283 13.82 12.39 17.19
N GLU A 284 14.74 11.68 17.84
CA GLU A 284 15.93 11.08 17.24
C GLU A 284 15.56 9.99 16.24
N ILE A 285 16.27 9.96 15.11
CA ILE A 285 16.10 8.91 14.09
C ILE A 285 17.18 7.85 14.28
N ILE A 286 16.76 6.64 14.63
CA ILE A 286 17.62 5.46 14.72
C ILE A 286 17.57 4.67 13.40
N SER A 287 18.71 4.05 13.03
CA SER A 287 18.78 3.13 11.90
C SER A 287 18.18 1.78 12.29
N LEU A 288 17.31 1.25 11.43
CA LEU A 288 16.80 -0.12 11.53
C LEU A 288 17.28 -0.87 10.27
N ASP A 289 17.47 -2.18 10.37
CA ASP A 289 17.80 -3.02 9.22
C ASP A 289 17.03 -4.34 9.33
N LEU A 290 15.70 -4.21 9.29
CA LEU A 290 14.75 -5.29 9.49
C LEU A 290 14.07 -5.63 8.16
N ILE A 291 14.17 -6.88 7.72
CA ILE A 291 13.44 -7.38 6.55
C ILE A 291 12.24 -8.19 7.03
N LEU A 292 11.05 -7.77 6.61
CA LEU A 292 9.79 -8.50 6.81
C LEU A 292 9.44 -9.22 5.51
N LEU A 293 9.60 -10.53 5.48
CA LEU A 293 9.15 -11.39 4.39
C LEU A 293 7.65 -11.65 4.57
N MET A 294 6.86 -11.10 3.64
CA MET A 294 5.41 -10.99 3.77
C MET A 294 4.63 -12.17 3.16
N GLU A 295 5.34 -13.07 2.48
CA GLU A 295 4.78 -14.28 1.88
C GLU A 295 4.86 -15.48 2.83
N GLY A 296 3.70 -16.10 3.04
CA GLY A 296 3.46 -17.25 3.91
C GLY A 296 1.95 -17.35 4.16
N GLU A 297 1.24 -18.42 3.83
CA GLU A 297 1.65 -19.71 3.26
C GLU A 297 1.05 -19.89 1.85
N GLY A 298 1.57 -20.87 1.11
CA GLY A 298 0.99 -21.41 -0.12
C GLY A 298 0.95 -22.93 -0.01
#